data_AF-A0A353YYZ3-F1
#
_entry.id   AF-A0A353YYZ3-F1
#
_cell.length_a   1.000
_cell.length_b   1.000
_cell.length_c   1.000
_cell.angle_alpha   90.00
_cell.angle_beta   90.00
_cell.angle_gamma   90.00
#
_symmetry.space_group_name_H-M   'P 1'
#
loop_
_entity.id
_entity.type
_entity.pdbx_description
1 polymer ?
#
loop_
_entity_poly.entity_id
_entity_poly.type
_entity_poly.pdbx_seq_one_letter_code
_entity_poly.pdbx_strand_id
1 'polypeptide(L)'
;MILPYQLIKVLAMQTIYLNQVKDEDERKVLEFLQQKGRYLYGDIIRELNFSVTRGQEVIFSLISHNMIKHVDKSSYLELNVTLK
;
A
#
# COMPACT_ATOMS: atom_id res chain seq x y z
N MET A 1 -19.72 26.53 19.01
CA MET A 1 -19.81 25.10 18.64
C MET A 1 -18.58 24.77 17.81
N ILE A 2 -17.52 24.30 18.46
CA ILE A 2 -16.23 24.05 17.81
C ILE A 2 -16.27 22.59 17.36
N LEU A 3 -16.41 22.35 16.06
CA LEU A 3 -16.21 21.01 15.52
C LEU A 3 -14.76 20.61 15.83
N PRO A 4 -14.50 19.50 16.53
CA PRO A 4 -13.14 19.13 16.88
C PRO A 4 -12.39 18.81 15.59
N TYR A 5 -11.29 19.53 15.36
CA TYR A 5 -10.31 19.34 14.27
C TYR A 5 -9.88 17.86 14.09
N GLN A 6 -10.08 17.05 15.14
CA GLN A 6 -9.86 15.61 15.18
C GLN A 6 -10.79 14.81 14.25
N LEU A 7 -11.96 15.33 13.85
CA LEU A 7 -12.90 14.61 12.98
C LEU A 7 -12.52 14.68 11.50
N ILE A 8 -11.81 15.74 11.07
CA ILE A 8 -11.41 15.93 9.66
C ILE A 8 -10.22 15.03 9.30
N LYS A 9 -9.41 14.62 10.28
CA LYS A 9 -8.25 13.76 10.07
C LYS A 9 -8.62 12.30 9.70
N VAL A 10 -9.90 11.93 9.79
CA VAL A 10 -10.37 10.53 9.73
C VAL A 10 -10.76 10.06 8.31
N LEU A 11 -10.83 10.93 7.30
CA LEU A 11 -11.43 10.53 5.99
C LEU A 11 -10.64 10.90 4.74
N ALA A 12 -9.50 11.59 4.84
CA ALA A 12 -8.67 11.85 3.67
C ALA A 12 -7.75 10.65 3.43
N MET A 13 -8.16 9.70 2.57
CA MET A 13 -7.21 8.76 2.00
C MET A 13 -6.10 9.58 1.32
N GLN A 14 -4.85 9.31 1.72
CA GLN A 14 -3.72 10.02 1.16
C GLN A 14 -3.69 9.76 -0.36
N THR A 15 -3.61 10.83 -1.14
CA THR A 15 -3.39 10.72 -2.58
C THR A 15 -1.89 10.68 -2.82
N ILE A 16 -1.42 9.65 -3.51
CA ILE A 16 -0.01 9.49 -3.86
C ILE A 16 0.09 9.48 -5.38
N TYR A 17 1.03 10.28 -5.90
CA TYR A 17 1.38 10.21 -7.31
C TYR A 17 2.44 9.12 -7.50
N LEU A 18 2.19 8.16 -8.39
CA LEU A 18 3.13 7.05 -8.62
C LEU A 18 4.52 7.55 -9.02
N ASN A 19 4.60 8.69 -9.72
CA ASN A 19 5.86 9.31 -10.13
C ASN A 19 6.73 9.83 -8.96
N GLN A 20 6.17 9.98 -7.75
CA GLN A 20 6.90 10.41 -6.55
C GLN A 20 7.53 9.22 -5.81
N VAL A 21 7.08 8.00 -6.09
CA VAL A 21 7.64 6.78 -5.52
C VAL A 21 8.93 6.45 -6.28
N LYS A 22 10.07 6.70 -5.65
CA LYS A 22 11.39 6.53 -6.27
C LYS A 22 11.69 5.07 -6.60
N ASP A 23 11.31 4.17 -5.69
CA ASP A 23 11.56 2.74 -5.81
C ASP A 23 10.63 2.13 -6.88
N GLU A 24 11.23 1.45 -7.85
CA GLU A 24 10.48 0.81 -8.95
C GLU A 24 9.68 -0.40 -8.48
N ASP A 25 10.17 -1.13 -7.49
CA ASP A 25 9.49 -2.32 -6.98
C ASP A 25 8.30 -1.92 -6.09
N GLU A 26 8.44 -0.84 -5.31
CA GLU A 26 7.30 -0.23 -4.61
C GLU A 26 6.20 0.19 -5.58
N ARG A 27 6.56 0.86 -6.69
CA ARG A 27 5.60 1.23 -7.74
C ARG A 27 4.87 0.01 -8.30
N LYS A 28 5.60 -1.06 -8.64
CA LYS A 28 5.00 -2.30 -9.15
C LYS A 28 3.98 -2.89 -8.18
N VAL A 29 4.27 -2.93 -6.87
CA VAL A 29 3.32 -3.43 -5.87
C VAL A 29 2.07 -2.55 -5.80
N LEU A 30 2.25 -1.23 -5.82
CA LEU A 30 1.13 -0.28 -5.78
C LEU A 30 0.22 -0.44 -7.01
N GLU A 31 0.80 -0.48 -8.21
CA GLU A 31 0.07 -0.71 -9.46
C GLU A 31 -0.61 -2.08 -9.46
N PHE A 32 0.07 -3.12 -8.99
CA PHE A 32 -0.48 -4.47 -8.91
C PHE A 32 -1.73 -4.52 -8.01
N LEU A 33 -1.66 -3.92 -6.81
CA LEU A 33 -2.80 -3.84 -5.90
C LEU A 33 -3.90 -2.90 -6.41
N GLN A 34 -3.57 -1.89 -7.21
CA GLN A 34 -4.56 -1.04 -7.87
C GLN A 34 -5.41 -1.84 -8.87
N GLN A 35 -4.77 -2.71 -9.64
CA GLN A 35 -5.41 -3.51 -10.67
C GLN A 35 -6.15 -4.72 -10.11
N LYS A 36 -5.57 -5.40 -9.11
CA LYS A 36 -6.10 -6.65 -8.55
C LYS A 36 -6.99 -6.43 -7.33
N GLY A 37 -6.89 -5.28 -6.67
CA GLY A 37 -7.50 -5.03 -5.36
C GLY A 37 -6.72 -5.72 -4.25
N ARG A 38 -7.44 -6.27 -3.26
CA ARG A 38 -6.81 -7.01 -2.16
C ARG A 38 -6.15 -8.30 -2.67
N TYR A 39 -4.93 -8.58 -2.22
CA TYR A 39 -4.15 -9.74 -2.67
C TYR A 39 -3.32 -10.35 -1.54
N LEU A 40 -2.99 -11.64 -1.64
CA LEU A 40 -2.25 -12.34 -0.60
C LEU A 40 -0.77 -11.94 -0.62
N TYR A 41 -0.19 -11.60 0.52
CA TYR A 41 1.21 -11.22 0.71
C TYR A 41 2.20 -12.11 -0.04
N GLY A 42 2.11 -13.44 0.17
CA GLY A 42 3.04 -14.39 -0.45
C GLY A 42 2.89 -14.46 -1.96
N ASP A 43 1.66 -14.28 -2.45
CA ASP A 43 1.38 -14.32 -3.88
C ASP A 43 1.82 -13.02 -4.56
N ILE A 44 1.78 -11.86 -3.89
CA ILE A 44 2.35 -10.61 -4.43
C ILE A 44 3.83 -10.79 -4.76
N ILE A 45 4.60 -11.36 -3.83
CA ILE A 45 6.04 -11.60 -4.00
C ILE A 45 6.28 -12.54 -5.19
N ARG A 46 5.45 -13.59 -5.32
CA ARG A 46 5.55 -14.57 -6.40
C ARG A 46 5.16 -13.99 -7.76
N GLU A 47 4.04 -13.30 -7.85
CA GLU A 47 3.50 -12.73 -9.11
C GLU A 47 4.40 -11.62 -9.67
N LEU A 48 5.00 -10.80 -8.79
CA LEU A 48 5.95 -9.77 -9.19
C LEU A 48 7.37 -10.29 -9.38
N ASN A 49 7.57 -11.61 -9.21
CA ASN A 49 8.85 -12.30 -9.35
C ASN A 49 9.96 -11.65 -8.50
N PHE A 50 9.63 -11.22 -7.29
CA PHE A 50 10.61 -10.69 -6.35
C PHE A 50 11.37 -11.83 -5.66
N SER A 51 12.64 -11.59 -5.34
CA SER A 51 13.29 -12.41 -4.33
C SER A 51 12.54 -12.26 -3.01
N VAL A 52 12.53 -13.31 -2.18
CA VAL A 52 11.81 -13.28 -0.90
C VAL A 52 12.23 -12.05 -0.10
N THR A 53 13.53 -11.87 0.16
CA THR A 53 14.07 -10.74 0.93
C THR A 53 13.62 -9.39 0.37
N ARG A 54 13.74 -9.19 -0.95
CA ARG A 54 13.36 -7.92 -1.58
C ARG A 54 11.86 -7.66 -1.48
N GLY A 55 11.04 -8.69 -1.68
CA GLY A 55 9.59 -8.60 -1.52
C GLY A 55 9.20 -8.22 -0.09
N GLN A 56 9.86 -8.80 0.92
CA GLN A 56 9.63 -8.43 2.33
C GLN A 56 9.99 -6.95 2.58
N GLU A 57 11.14 -6.48 2.10
CA GLU A 57 11.60 -5.09 2.26
C GLU A 57 10.63 -4.09 1.63
N VAL A 58 10.23 -4.34 0.37
CA VAL A 58 9.33 -3.47 -0.38
C VAL A 58 7.97 -3.38 0.30
N ILE A 59 7.39 -4.53 0.65
CA ILE A 59 6.08 -4.56 1.31
C ILE A 59 6.15 -3.88 2.69
N PHE A 60 7.20 -4.16 3.46
CA PHE A 60 7.40 -3.52 4.76
C PHE A 60 7.52 -1.99 4.63
N SER A 61 8.28 -1.50 3.65
CA SER A 61 8.40 -0.06 3.37
C SER A 61 7.04 0.56 3.06
N LEU A 62 6.25 -0.06 2.17
CA LEU A 62 4.91 0.43 1.81
C LEU A 62 3.94 0.44 2.99
N ILE A 63 4.00 -0.56 3.88
CA ILE A 63 3.21 -0.60 5.12
C ILE A 63 3.66 0.50 6.08
N SER A 64 4.97 0.67 6.26
CA SER A 64 5.57 1.71 7.12
C SER A 64 5.19 3.11 6.66
N HIS A 65 5.09 3.33 5.35
CA HIS A 65 4.62 4.58 4.76
C HIS A 65 3.10 4.69 4.68
N ASN A 66 2.36 3.72 5.24
CA ASN A 66 0.90 3.66 5.26
C ASN A 66 0.26 3.69 3.85
N MET A 67 1.02 3.26 2.83
CA MET A 67 0.56 3.20 1.43
C MET A 67 -0.30 1.95 1.19
N ILE A 68 0.03 0.85 1.87
CA ILE A 68 -0.73 -0.39 1.86
C ILE A 68 -0.99 -0.84 3.30
N LYS A 69 -1.98 -1.69 3.50
CA LYS A 69 -2.32 -2.23 4.83
C LYS A 69 -2.77 -3.68 4.77
N HIS A 70 -2.68 -4.35 5.92
CA HIS A 70 -3.30 -5.64 6.12
C HIS A 70 -4.81 -5.53 6.24
N VAL A 71 -5.52 -6.41 5.55
CA VAL A 71 -6.97 -6.56 5.64
C VAL A 71 -7.29 -7.50 6.81
N ASP A 72 -8.11 -7.07 7.75
CA ASP A 72 -8.66 -7.90 8.85
C ASP A 72 -7.62 -8.72 9.64
N LYS A 73 -6.41 -8.18 9.84
CA LYS A 73 -5.26 -8.87 10.48
C LYS A 73 -4.84 -10.17 9.78
N SER A 74 -5.15 -10.30 8.50
CA SER A 74 -4.77 -11.44 7.66
C SER A 74 -3.51 -11.14 6.85
N SER A 75 -3.04 -12.16 6.11
CA SER A 75 -1.96 -12.01 5.14
C SER A 75 -2.40 -11.29 3.86
N TYR A 76 -3.66 -10.86 3.73
CA TYR A 76 -4.10 -10.07 2.58
C TYR A 76 -3.70 -8.61 2.76
N LEU A 77 -3.23 -8.02 1.67
CA LEU A 77 -2.85 -6.62 1.57
C LEU A 77 -3.75 -5.89 0.59
N GLU A 78 -4.06 -4.63 0.90
CA GLU A 78 -4.78 -3.72 0.01
C GLU A 78 -4.16 -2.32 0.04
N LEU A 79 -4.46 -1.52 -1.00
CA LEU A 79 -4.10 -0.11 -1.03
C LEU A 79 -4.83 0.64 0.09
N ASN A 80 -4.08 1.49 0.80
CA ASN A 80 -4.62 2.41 1.79
C ASN A 80 -4.57 3.87 1.29
N VAL A 81 -4.28 4.06 0.01
CA VAL A 81 -4.09 5.36 -0.65
C VAL A 81 -4.83 5.40 -1.98
N THR A 82 -5.10 6.61 -2.45
CA THR A 82 -5.57 6.83 -3.82
C THR A 82 -4.37 7.10 -4.72
N LEU A 83 -4.14 6.23 -5.70
CA LEU A 83 -3.07 6.43 -6.69
C LEU A 83 -3.55 7.35 -7.82
N LYS A 84 -2.72 8.33 -8.19
CA LYS A 84 -2.94 9.25 -9.31
C LYS A 84 -1.71 9.39 -10.21
#